data_AF-A0A6S7ARR9-F1
#
_entry.id   AF-A0A6S7ARR9-F1
#
_cell.length_a   1.000
_cell.length_b   1.000
_cell.length_c   1.000
_cell.angle_alpha   90.00
_cell.angle_beta   90.00
_cell.angle_gamma   90.00
#
_symmetry.space_group_name_H-M   'P 1'
#
loop_
_entity.id
_entity.type
_entity.pdbx_description
1 polymer ?
#
loop_
_entity_poly.entity_id
_entity_poly.type
_entity_poly.pdbx_seq_one_letter_code
_entity_poly.pdbx_strand_id
1 'polypeptide(L)'
;MQTTWRAVAGVIAGVALVGLAGCGKKNEYPESIRLVTYSSCVEGFKKSAGARPDVDTRSAMYCQCVLDGLQKTVVLKDYTAYDRMLVTNEKGPERDRIEALVNGVVNMCVSEQLKK
;
A
#
# COMPACT_ATOMS: atom_id res chain seq x y z
N MET A 1 -42.82 15.38 -4.56
CA MET A 1 -41.87 16.50 -4.44
C MET A 1 -42.43 17.51 -3.46
N GLN A 2 -41.82 17.67 -2.29
CA GLN A 2 -41.74 18.90 -1.50
C GLN A 2 -40.84 18.62 -0.29
N THR A 3 -39.66 19.24 -0.31
CA THR A 3 -38.65 19.26 0.74
C THR A 3 -38.95 20.39 1.71
N THR A 4 -38.95 20.13 3.01
CA THR A 4 -38.52 21.14 4.01
C THR A 4 -38.07 20.49 5.31
N TRP A 5 -36.95 21.02 5.78
CA TRP A 5 -36.07 20.59 6.87
C TRP A 5 -36.67 20.79 8.26
N ARG A 6 -36.18 20.03 9.26
CA ARG A 6 -35.75 20.56 10.58
C ARG A 6 -34.97 19.53 11.39
N ALA A 7 -33.71 19.88 11.66
CA ALA A 7 -32.85 19.24 12.64
C ALA A 7 -33.37 19.47 14.06
N VAL A 8 -33.29 18.45 14.91
CA VAL A 8 -33.32 18.61 16.37
C VAL A 8 -32.16 17.82 16.93
N ALA A 9 -31.14 18.55 17.37
CA ALA A 9 -30.11 18.06 18.26
C ALA A 9 -30.71 17.82 19.64
N GLY A 10 -30.47 16.62 20.20
CA GLY A 10 -30.83 16.23 21.56
C GLY A 10 -29.84 15.17 22.02
N VAL A 11 -29.28 15.38 23.20
CA VAL A 11 -27.94 14.96 23.63
C VAL A 11 -28.08 13.94 24.77
N ILE A 12 -27.30 12.85 24.68
CA ILE A 12 -26.78 11.98 25.76
C ILE A 12 -27.76 10.98 26.44
N ALA A 13 -27.51 9.68 26.23
CA ALA A 13 -26.99 8.78 27.28
C ALA A 13 -26.98 7.30 26.80
N GLY A 14 -25.81 6.66 26.88
CA GLY A 14 -25.73 5.19 26.94
C GLY A 14 -25.44 4.47 25.61
N VAL A 15 -24.22 4.62 25.12
CA VAL A 15 -23.25 3.52 24.90
C VAL A 15 -22.07 4.20 24.18
N ALA A 16 -21.04 4.51 24.96
CA ALA A 16 -19.74 4.89 24.43
C ALA A 16 -19.11 3.66 23.77
N LEU A 17 -19.56 3.33 22.56
CA LEU A 17 -18.68 2.67 21.60
C LEU A 17 -17.79 3.78 21.09
N VAL A 18 -16.59 3.85 21.67
CA VAL A 18 -15.40 4.38 21.02
C VAL A 18 -15.17 3.52 19.77
N GLY A 19 -16.01 3.74 18.77
CA GLY A 19 -15.76 3.33 17.41
C GLY A 19 -14.64 4.22 16.95
N LEU A 20 -13.42 3.70 17.10
CA LEU A 20 -12.21 4.11 16.42
C LEU A 20 -12.55 4.78 15.08
N ALA A 21 -11.87 5.89 14.79
CA ALA A 21 -11.89 6.64 13.54
C ALA A 21 -11.73 5.76 12.29
N GLY A 22 -12.78 5.00 11.96
CA GLY A 22 -12.85 3.99 10.92
C GLY A 22 -13.50 4.53 9.65
N CYS A 23 -13.23 5.79 9.32
CA CYS A 23 -13.31 6.28 7.93
C CYS A 23 -12.02 5.90 7.17
N GLY A 24 -11.43 4.75 7.49
CA GLY A 24 -10.14 4.29 6.97
C GLY A 24 -10.33 3.41 5.74
N LYS A 25 -9.92 3.93 4.59
CA LYS A 25 -9.57 3.24 3.33
C LYS A 25 -9.82 1.73 3.31
N LYS A 26 -10.89 1.31 2.65
CA LYS A 26 -11.35 -0.09 2.50
C LYS A 26 -10.33 -1.08 1.90
N ASN A 27 -9.20 -0.59 1.37
CA ASN A 27 -8.15 -1.38 0.70
C ASN A 27 -6.74 -1.16 1.29
N GLU A 28 -6.59 -0.44 2.40
CA GLU A 28 -5.27 -0.23 2.97
C GLU A 28 -4.75 -1.50 3.65
N TYR A 29 -3.49 -1.85 3.39
CA TYR A 29 -2.87 -3.00 4.04
C TYR A 29 -2.72 -2.75 5.56
N PRO A 30 -2.71 -3.82 6.37
CA PRO A 30 -2.40 -3.71 7.79
C PRO A 30 -1.08 -2.97 8.01
N GLU A 31 -1.02 -2.15 9.07
CA GLU A 31 0.14 -1.30 9.34
C GLU A 31 1.46 -2.08 9.36
N SER A 32 1.46 -3.26 9.97
CA SER A 32 2.63 -4.15 10.01
C SER A 32 3.14 -4.52 8.62
N ILE A 33 2.23 -4.87 7.69
CA ILE A 33 2.57 -5.19 6.30
C ILE A 33 3.11 -3.96 5.59
N ARG A 34 2.46 -2.80 5.75
CA ARG A 34 2.93 -1.56 5.13
C ARG A 34 4.36 -1.21 5.55
N LEU A 35 4.64 -1.30 6.86
CA LEU A 35 5.96 -0.97 7.41
C LEU A 35 7.02 -1.95 6.92
N VAL A 36 6.73 -3.25 6.89
CA VAL A 36 7.66 -4.27 6.39
C VAL A 36 7.92 -4.10 4.90
N THR A 37 6.87 -3.91 4.09
CA THR A 37 6.99 -3.69 2.64
C THR A 37 7.81 -2.44 2.34
N TYR A 38 7.53 -1.33 3.04
CA TYR A 38 8.24 -0.07 2.83
C TYR A 38 9.72 -0.18 3.23
N SER A 39 10.01 -0.68 4.43
CA SER A 39 11.38 -0.83 4.92
C SER A 39 12.20 -1.76 4.04
N SER A 40 11.64 -2.92 3.65
CA SER A 40 12.31 -3.87 2.75
C SER A 40 12.59 -3.26 1.37
N CYS A 41 11.66 -2.47 0.83
CA CYS A 41 11.87 -1.74 -0.42
C CYS A 41 13.01 -0.72 -0.29
N VAL A 42 13.03 0.07 0.79
CA VAL A 42 14.07 1.07 1.02
C VAL A 42 15.44 0.42 1.17
N GLU A 43 15.53 -0.66 1.95
CA GLU A 43 16.78 -1.43 2.10
C GLU A 43 17.25 -2.01 0.77
N GLY A 44 16.35 -2.61 -0.02
CA GLY A 44 16.67 -3.13 -1.35
C GLY A 44 17.11 -2.06 -2.33
N PHE A 45 16.46 -0.90 -2.31
CA PHE A 45 16.83 0.25 -3.13
C PHE A 45 18.21 0.77 -2.75
N LYS A 46 18.48 0.98 -1.46
CA LYS A 46 19.79 1.46 -0.96
C LYS A 46 20.91 0.48 -1.30
N LYS A 47 20.67 -0.82 -1.15
CA LYS A 47 21.63 -1.87 -1.56
C LYS A 47 21.96 -1.79 -3.05
N SER A 48 20.97 -1.47 -3.89
CA SER A 48 21.14 -1.43 -5.35
C SER A 48 21.71 -0.10 -5.87
N ALA A 49 21.36 1.02 -5.23
CA ALA A 49 21.73 2.36 -5.66
C ALA A 49 23.15 2.78 -5.25
N GLY A 50 23.74 2.10 -4.25
CA GLY A 50 25.05 2.44 -3.70
C GLY A 50 25.05 3.78 -2.96
N ALA A 51 26.24 4.36 -2.76
CA ALA A 51 26.44 5.62 -2.02
C ALA A 51 26.10 6.86 -2.88
N ARG A 52 24.83 6.99 -3.30
CA ARG A 52 24.34 8.19 -3.98
C ARG A 52 23.88 9.25 -2.96
N PRO A 53 24.15 10.54 -3.22
CA PRO A 53 23.82 11.62 -2.28
C PRO A 53 22.30 11.83 -2.10
N ASP A 54 21.48 11.41 -3.05
CA ASP A 54 20.02 11.53 -3.06
C ASP A 54 19.30 10.21 -2.73
N VAL A 55 20.03 9.17 -2.29
CA VAL A 55 19.49 7.82 -2.15
C VAL A 55 18.34 7.73 -1.15
N ASP A 56 18.40 8.49 -0.05
CA ASP A 56 17.35 8.49 0.97
C ASP A 56 16.05 9.10 0.43
N THR A 57 16.13 10.27 -0.18
CA THR A 57 14.96 10.95 -0.76
C THR A 57 14.35 10.13 -1.91
N ARG A 58 15.19 9.58 -2.79
CA ARG A 58 14.72 8.74 -3.89
C ARG A 58 14.09 7.44 -3.44
N SER A 59 14.74 6.73 -2.52
CA SER A 59 14.19 5.49 -1.98
C SER A 59 12.87 5.74 -1.28
N ALA A 60 12.73 6.83 -0.52
CA ALA A 60 11.49 7.19 0.13
C ALA A 60 10.36 7.48 -0.89
N MET A 61 10.62 8.30 -1.92
CA MET A 61 9.61 8.61 -2.94
C MET A 61 9.22 7.37 -3.76
N TYR A 62 10.21 6.59 -4.18
CA TYR A 62 9.99 5.37 -4.96
C TYR A 62 9.20 4.33 -4.16
N CYS A 63 9.64 4.01 -2.95
CA CYS A 63 9.01 2.98 -2.12
C CYS A 63 7.62 3.39 -1.63
N GLN A 64 7.38 4.70 -1.42
CA GLN A 64 6.03 5.19 -1.15
C GLN A 64 5.11 4.96 -2.36
N CYS A 65 5.57 5.28 -3.57
CA CYS A 65 4.82 5.01 -4.80
C CYS A 65 4.49 3.52 -4.94
N VAL A 66 5.49 2.65 -4.72
CA VAL A 66 5.30 1.20 -4.82
C VAL A 66 4.28 0.72 -3.78
N LEU A 67 4.40 1.13 -2.53
CA LEU A 67 3.46 0.77 -1.47
C LEU A 67 2.03 1.22 -1.80
N ASP A 68 1.86 2.47 -2.23
CA ASP A 68 0.56 3.02 -2.58
C ASP A 68 -0.04 2.33 -3.82
N GLY A 69 0.79 1.97 -4.80
CA GLY A 69 0.37 1.22 -5.98
C GLY A 69 -0.04 -0.21 -5.64
N LEU A 70 0.74 -0.91 -4.81
CA LEU A 70 0.41 -2.26 -4.37
C LEU A 70 -0.93 -2.30 -3.63
N GLN A 71 -1.17 -1.40 -2.68
CA GLN A 71 -2.45 -1.32 -1.95
C GLN A 71 -3.66 -1.04 -2.86
N LYS A 72 -3.44 -0.35 -3.99
CA LYS A 72 -4.51 -0.04 -4.95
C LYS A 72 -4.77 -1.19 -5.93
N THR A 73 -3.74 -1.92 -6.33
CA THR A 73 -3.79 -2.84 -7.48
C THR A 73 -3.73 -4.32 -7.08
N VAL A 74 -3.06 -4.65 -5.97
CA VAL A 74 -2.86 -6.02 -5.50
C VAL A 74 -3.63 -6.20 -4.20
N VAL A 75 -4.52 -7.18 -4.15
CA VAL A 75 -5.21 -7.48 -2.89
C VAL A 75 -4.24 -8.11 -1.89
N LEU A 76 -4.44 -7.85 -0.60
CA LEU A 76 -3.52 -8.31 0.45
C LEU A 76 -3.26 -9.83 0.37
N LYS A 77 -4.30 -10.62 0.11
CA LYS A 77 -4.19 -12.08 -0.05
C LYS A 77 -3.16 -12.46 -1.11
N ASP A 78 -3.26 -11.86 -2.29
CA ASP A 78 -2.37 -12.14 -3.42
C ASP A 78 -0.95 -11.66 -3.11
N TYR A 79 -0.80 -10.50 -2.47
CA TYR A 79 0.51 -10.00 -2.05
C TYR A 79 1.20 -10.96 -1.06
N THR A 80 0.49 -11.45 -0.05
CA THR A 80 1.03 -12.42 0.91
C THR A 80 1.29 -13.80 0.30
N ALA A 81 0.47 -14.23 -0.66
CA ALA A 81 0.69 -15.46 -1.39
C ALA A 81 1.95 -15.35 -2.25
N TYR A 82 2.15 -14.20 -2.91
CA TYR A 82 3.34 -13.93 -3.70
C TYR A 82 4.61 -13.92 -2.86
N ASP A 83 4.60 -13.27 -1.69
CA ASP A 83 5.73 -13.28 -0.75
C ASP A 83 6.10 -14.72 -0.33
N ARG A 84 5.11 -15.53 0.01
CA ARG A 84 5.32 -16.96 0.29
C ARG A 84 5.93 -17.69 -0.90
N MET A 85 5.40 -17.49 -2.11
CA MET A 85 5.90 -18.12 -3.34
C MET A 85 7.35 -17.72 -3.65
N LEU A 86 7.75 -16.48 -3.35
CA LEU A 86 9.14 -16.03 -3.47
C LEU A 86 10.05 -16.77 -2.48
N VAL A 87 9.62 -16.94 -1.24
CA VAL A 87 10.39 -17.65 -0.20
C VAL A 87 10.54 -19.14 -0.53
N THR A 88 9.47 -19.78 -1.01
CA THR A 88 9.48 -21.22 -1.36
C THR A 88 10.01 -21.50 -2.77
N ASN A 89 10.36 -20.45 -3.53
CA ASN A 89 10.71 -20.52 -4.95
C ASN A 89 9.67 -21.29 -5.79
N GLU A 90 8.40 -21.14 -5.42
CA GLU A 90 7.28 -21.73 -6.13
C GLU A 90 7.14 -21.05 -7.50
N LYS A 91 6.80 -21.83 -8.51
CA LYS A 91 6.59 -21.36 -9.87
C LYS A 91 5.22 -21.82 -10.35
N GLY A 92 4.53 -20.96 -11.08
CA GLY A 92 3.23 -21.30 -11.63
C GLY A 92 2.45 -20.09 -12.12
N PRO A 93 1.32 -20.34 -12.80
CA PRO A 93 0.53 -19.29 -13.44
C PRO A 93 -0.05 -18.27 -12.44
N GLU A 94 -0.32 -18.69 -11.21
CA GLU A 94 -0.75 -17.77 -10.15
C GLU A 94 0.37 -16.80 -9.75
N ARG A 95 1.59 -17.31 -9.57
CA ARG A 95 2.75 -16.46 -9.32
C ARG A 95 2.96 -15.46 -10.46
N ASP A 96 2.95 -15.93 -11.71
CA ASP A 96 3.20 -15.08 -12.88
C ASP A 96 2.15 -13.97 -12.99
N ARG A 97 0.88 -14.29 -12.69
CA ARG A 97 -0.21 -13.31 -12.65
C ARG A 97 0.04 -12.23 -11.58
N ILE A 98 0.42 -12.62 -10.37
CA ILE A 98 0.63 -11.65 -9.27
C ILE A 98 1.91 -10.84 -9.53
N GLU A 99 2.96 -11.49 -10.02
CA GLU A 99 4.21 -10.86 -10.43
C GLU A 99 3.98 -9.79 -11.51
N ALA A 100 3.10 -10.03 -12.48
CA ALA A 100 2.73 -9.04 -13.48
C ALA A 100 2.08 -7.79 -12.87
N LEU A 101 1.23 -7.95 -11.84
CA LEU A 101 0.61 -6.81 -11.14
C LEU A 101 1.66 -6.01 -10.36
N VAL A 102 2.55 -6.71 -9.62
CA VAL A 102 3.66 -6.10 -8.87
C VAL A 102 4.60 -5.35 -9.81
N ASN A 103 5.01 -5.98 -10.92
CA ASN A 103 5.86 -5.37 -11.93
C ASN A 103 5.19 -4.18 -12.62
N GLY A 104 3.87 -4.22 -12.82
CA GLY A 104 3.10 -3.09 -13.32
C GLY A 104 3.22 -1.86 -12.41
N VAL A 105 3.08 -2.05 -11.10
CA VAL A 105 3.28 -0.98 -10.10
C VAL A 105 4.72 -0.48 -10.11
N VAL A 106 5.70 -1.39 -10.09
CA VAL A 106 7.12 -1.04 -10.11
C VAL A 106 7.47 -0.21 -11.34
N ASN A 107 7.05 -0.64 -12.53
CA ASN A 107 7.34 0.06 -13.79
C ASN A 107 6.71 1.46 -13.84
N MET A 108 5.49 1.60 -13.31
CA MET A 108 4.83 2.89 -13.19
C MET A 108 5.63 3.82 -12.26
N CYS A 109 6.02 3.34 -11.07
CA CYS A 109 6.79 4.13 -10.12
C CYS A 109 8.21 4.48 -10.63
N VAL A 110 8.90 3.57 -11.30
CA VAL A 110 10.18 3.88 -11.97
C VAL A 110 9.98 4.96 -13.03
N SER A 111 8.92 4.85 -13.84
CA SER A 111 8.63 5.85 -14.87
C SER A 111 8.34 7.23 -14.27
N GLU A 112 7.68 7.31 -13.10
CA GLU A 112 7.49 8.56 -12.38
C GLU A 112 8.79 9.15 -11.82
N GLN A 113 9.70 8.30 -11.32
CA GLN A 113 11.02 8.72 -10.85
C GLN A 113 11.94 9.20 -11.97
N LEU A 114 11.74 8.73 -13.21
CA LEU A 114 12.51 9.14 -14.38
C LEU A 114 11.98 10.42 -15.04
N LYS A 115 10.70 10.77 -14.80
CA LYS A 115 10.07 12.00 -15.32
C LYS A 115 10.34 13.24 -14.45
N LYS A 116 10.86 13.05 -13.24
CA LYS A 116 11.23 14.10 -12.29
C LYS A 116 12.73 14.33 -12.28
#